data_AF-A0ABD7VG02-F1
#
_entry.id   AF-A0ABD7VG02-F1
#
_cell.length_a   1.000
_cell.length_b   1.000
_cell.length_c   1.000
_cell.angle_alpha   90.00
_cell.angle_beta   90.00
_cell.angle_gamma   90.00
#
_symmetry.space_group_name_H-M   'P 1'
#
loop_
_entity.id
_entity.type
_entity.pdbx_description
1 polymer ?
#
loop_
_entity_poly.entity_id
_entity_poly.type
_entity_poly.pdbx_seq_one_letter_code
_entity_poly.pdbx_strand_id
1 'polypeptide(L)'
;MSTEIIMPEQRRQAVVPISTDNSIMAVISRAAADPTCDIEKMERLLAMHERMQDKAAEAAFNAGMAQMQCEIPTVFEAAVNLHTGNAYATLDDITRIIKPIMQRHGFAITFKVENLDKAISVTGILMHRDGHREHTTMTLPADIGKGRNEVQAVGSSTTYGKRYVMCALLNITTSEARDDDAQTADGSDSEEMRAQVITDILERVEQTASPDELKDVWQAALKVLQASGDKVGYDTVKIAVTKRKDILEAKQ
;
A
#
# COMPACT_ATOMS: atom_id res chain seq x y z
N MET A 1 -64.06 -7.31 -37.49
CA MET A 1 -62.77 -7.20 -38.20
C MET A 1 -61.76 -6.75 -37.18
N SER A 2 -60.86 -7.64 -36.75
CA SER A 2 -59.53 -7.36 -36.19
C SER A 2 -58.94 -8.69 -35.72
N THR A 3 -58.22 -9.35 -36.63
CA THR A 3 -57.47 -10.58 -36.33
C THR A 3 -56.06 -10.15 -35.93
N GLU A 4 -55.68 -10.31 -34.67
CA GLU A 4 -54.30 -10.10 -34.23
C GLU A 4 -53.43 -11.27 -34.70
N ILE A 5 -52.43 -10.95 -35.52
CA ILE A 5 -51.42 -11.89 -36.01
C ILE A 5 -50.32 -11.95 -34.94
N ILE A 6 -50.24 -13.07 -34.23
CA ILE A 6 -49.16 -13.38 -33.29
C ILE A 6 -47.94 -13.81 -34.11
N MET A 7 -46.87 -13.01 -34.11
CA MET A 7 -45.58 -13.40 -34.68
C MET A 7 -44.82 -14.32 -33.71
N PRO A 8 -44.19 -15.42 -34.17
CA PRO A 8 -43.43 -16.28 -33.29
C PRO A 8 -42.12 -15.60 -32.93
N GLU A 9 -41.95 -15.34 -31.64
CA GLU A 9 -40.73 -14.83 -31.03
C GLU A 9 -39.59 -15.84 -31.29
N GLN A 10 -38.68 -15.48 -32.21
CA GLN A 10 -37.47 -16.26 -32.45
C GLN A 10 -36.66 -16.30 -31.15
N ARG A 11 -36.72 -17.44 -30.44
CA ARG A 11 -35.74 -17.80 -29.41
C ARG A 11 -34.36 -17.76 -30.06
N ARG A 12 -33.67 -16.63 -29.95
CA ARG A 12 -32.21 -16.58 -30.02
C ARG A 12 -31.72 -17.38 -28.81
N GLN A 13 -31.42 -18.67 -29.00
CA GLN A 13 -30.62 -19.42 -28.05
C GLN A 13 -29.28 -18.69 -27.95
N ALA A 14 -29.04 -18.06 -26.80
CA ALA A 14 -27.72 -17.58 -26.45
C ALA A 14 -26.80 -18.80 -26.42
N VAL A 15 -25.87 -18.87 -27.36
CA VAL A 15 -24.79 -19.86 -27.34
C VAL A 15 -23.95 -19.52 -26.12
N VAL A 16 -24.14 -20.28 -25.04
CA VAL A 16 -23.30 -20.17 -23.84
C VAL A 16 -21.90 -20.64 -24.25
N PRO A 17 -20.85 -19.82 -24.12
CA PRO A 17 -19.51 -20.27 -24.45
C PRO A 17 -19.16 -21.44 -23.52
N ILE A 18 -18.83 -22.59 -24.11
CA ILE A 18 -18.33 -23.74 -23.37
C ILE A 18 -16.98 -23.32 -22.79
N SER A 19 -16.89 -23.26 -21.46
CA SER A 19 -15.64 -22.97 -20.76
C SER A 19 -14.60 -24.05 -21.11
N THR A 20 -13.52 -23.64 -21.77
CA THR A 20 -12.43 -24.51 -22.22
C THR A 20 -11.70 -25.25 -21.09
N ASP A 21 -11.76 -24.75 -19.85
CA ASP A 21 -11.14 -25.41 -18.69
C ASP A 21 -11.74 -26.79 -18.38
N ASN A 22 -13.06 -26.93 -18.56
CA ASN A 22 -13.73 -28.22 -18.33
C ASN A 22 -13.34 -29.27 -19.37
N SER A 23 -12.91 -28.86 -20.58
CA SER A 23 -12.58 -29.80 -21.65
C SER A 23 -11.20 -30.43 -21.48
N ILE A 24 -10.21 -29.66 -21.00
CA ILE A 24 -8.84 -30.17 -20.82
C ILE A 24 -8.73 -31.09 -19.61
N MET A 25 -9.37 -30.76 -18.49
CA MET A 25 -9.40 -31.66 -17.33
C MET A 25 -10.11 -32.98 -17.65
N ALA A 26 -11.17 -32.94 -18.48
CA ALA A 26 -11.82 -34.14 -18.99
C ALA A 26 -10.87 -34.98 -19.88
N VAL A 27 -10.09 -34.34 -20.75
CA VAL A 27 -9.07 -35.03 -21.57
C VAL A 27 -7.98 -35.66 -20.70
N ILE A 28 -7.49 -34.96 -19.68
CA ILE A 28 -6.48 -35.47 -18.73
C ILE A 28 -7.05 -36.66 -17.95
N SER A 29 -8.26 -36.55 -17.42
CA SER A 29 -8.90 -37.65 -16.67
C SER A 29 -9.10 -38.90 -17.53
N ARG A 30 -9.46 -38.73 -18.80
CA ARG A 30 -9.65 -39.82 -19.76
C ARG A 30 -8.33 -40.46 -20.14
N ALA A 31 -7.27 -39.67 -20.31
CA ALA A 31 -5.92 -40.17 -20.59
C ALA A 31 -5.35 -40.93 -19.38
N ALA A 32 -5.57 -40.44 -18.15
CA ALA A 32 -5.13 -41.10 -16.92
C ALA A 32 -5.85 -42.44 -16.64
N ALA A 33 -7.08 -42.61 -17.12
CA ALA A 33 -7.86 -43.83 -16.98
C ALA A 33 -7.45 -44.94 -17.97
N ASP A 34 -6.62 -44.63 -18.97
CA ASP A 34 -6.11 -45.60 -19.93
C ASP A 34 -4.80 -46.24 -19.39
N PRO A 35 -4.78 -47.57 -19.12
CA PRO A 35 -3.58 -48.27 -18.65
C PRO A 35 -2.40 -48.23 -19.61
N THR A 36 -2.64 -47.88 -20.88
CA THR A 36 -1.61 -47.75 -21.93
C THR A 36 -1.07 -46.33 -22.05
N CYS A 37 -1.54 -45.41 -21.21
CA CYS A 37 -1.12 -44.02 -21.27
C CYS A 37 0.35 -43.87 -20.88
N ASP A 38 1.08 -43.21 -21.78
CA ASP A 38 2.48 -42.88 -21.59
C ASP A 38 2.62 -41.76 -20.55
N ILE A 39 3.36 -42.03 -19.48
CA ILE A 39 3.61 -41.09 -18.37
C ILE A 39 4.19 -39.77 -18.89
N GLU A 40 5.04 -39.80 -19.91
CA GLU A 40 5.61 -38.57 -20.50
C GLU A 40 4.54 -37.69 -21.16
N LYS A 41 3.51 -38.30 -21.76
CA LYS A 41 2.40 -37.55 -22.37
C LYS A 41 1.50 -36.94 -21.31
N MET A 42 1.28 -37.66 -20.20
CA MET A 42 0.53 -37.14 -19.06
C MET A 42 1.22 -35.94 -18.43
N GLU A 43 2.53 -36.01 -18.23
CA GLU A 43 3.33 -34.89 -17.71
C GLU A 43 3.24 -33.67 -18.64
N ARG A 44 3.35 -33.86 -19.96
CA ARG A 44 3.19 -32.77 -20.93
C ARG A 44 1.80 -32.14 -20.93
N LEU A 45 0.75 -32.94 -20.76
CA LEU A 45 -0.64 -32.45 -20.67
C LEU A 45 -0.88 -31.67 -19.37
N LEU A 46 -0.35 -32.16 -18.24
CA LEU A 46 -0.41 -31.45 -16.96
C LEU A 46 0.36 -30.12 -17.03
N ALA A 47 1.58 -30.12 -17.56
CA ALA A 47 2.36 -28.89 -17.76
C ALA A 47 1.67 -27.91 -18.72
N MET A 48 0.93 -28.40 -19.72
CA MET A 48 0.11 -27.55 -20.59
C MET A 48 -1.07 -26.93 -19.81
N HIS A 49 -1.73 -27.72 -18.96
CA HIS A 49 -2.83 -27.23 -18.13
C HIS A 49 -2.36 -26.18 -17.13
N GLU A 50 -1.25 -26.40 -16.43
CA GLU A 50 -0.63 -25.43 -15.53
C GLU A 50 -0.34 -24.10 -16.25
N ARG A 51 0.30 -24.14 -17.42
CA ARG A 51 0.55 -22.93 -18.22
C ARG A 51 -0.74 -22.20 -18.63
N MET A 52 -1.82 -22.94 -18.91
CA MET A 52 -3.10 -22.34 -19.24
C MET A 52 -3.76 -21.68 -18.03
N GLN A 53 -3.67 -22.31 -16.86
CA GLN A 53 -4.13 -21.73 -15.59
C GLN A 53 -3.35 -20.48 -15.23
N ASP A 54 -2.02 -20.51 -15.36
CA ASP A 54 -1.15 -19.34 -15.13
C ASP A 54 -1.54 -18.17 -16.04
N LYS A 55 -1.76 -18.44 -17.33
CA LYS A 55 -2.18 -17.42 -18.30
C LYS A 55 -3.58 -16.87 -18.00
N ALA A 56 -4.50 -17.72 -17.54
CA ALA A 56 -5.82 -17.28 -17.11
C ALA A 56 -5.74 -16.40 -15.85
N ALA A 57 -4.90 -16.78 -14.87
CA ALA A 57 -4.66 -16.02 -13.65
C ALA A 57 -4.00 -14.65 -13.95
N GLU A 58 -3.02 -14.61 -14.86
CA GLU A 58 -2.38 -13.38 -15.33
C GLU A 58 -3.39 -12.45 -16.02
N ALA A 59 -4.25 -13.00 -16.89
CA ALA A 59 -5.30 -12.24 -17.56
C ALA A 59 -6.32 -11.66 -16.57
N ALA A 60 -6.74 -12.45 -15.57
CA ALA A 60 -7.65 -12.02 -14.52
C ALA A 60 -7.04 -10.93 -13.63
N PHE A 61 -5.76 -11.09 -13.25
CA PHE A 61 -5.00 -10.07 -12.53
C PHE A 61 -4.93 -8.77 -13.33
N ASN A 62 -4.57 -8.83 -14.62
CA ASN A 62 -4.46 -7.63 -15.44
C ASN A 62 -5.79 -6.90 -15.60
N ALA A 63 -6.89 -7.66 -15.78
CA ALA A 63 -8.24 -7.09 -15.87
C ALA A 63 -8.65 -6.42 -14.54
N GLY A 64 -8.45 -7.10 -13.41
CA GLY A 64 -8.74 -6.55 -12.08
C GLY A 64 -7.88 -5.33 -11.77
N MET A 65 -6.59 -5.37 -12.12
CA MET A 65 -5.65 -4.26 -11.90
C MET A 65 -6.07 -3.03 -12.70
N ALA A 66 -6.45 -3.20 -13.97
CA ALA A 66 -6.94 -2.10 -14.80
C ALA A 66 -8.20 -1.43 -14.22
N GLN A 67 -9.14 -2.22 -13.68
CA GLN A 67 -10.36 -1.69 -13.05
C GLN A 67 -10.06 -1.00 -11.72
N MET A 68 -9.26 -1.65 -10.86
CA MET A 68 -8.87 -1.14 -9.56
C MET A 68 -8.15 0.21 -9.67
N GLN A 69 -7.23 0.35 -10.63
CA GLN A 69 -6.43 1.55 -10.83
C GLN A 69 -7.28 2.80 -11.09
N CYS A 70 -8.43 2.67 -11.75
CA CYS A 70 -9.34 3.80 -11.96
C CYS A 70 -10.03 4.30 -10.68
N GLU A 71 -10.05 3.50 -9.61
CA GLU A 71 -10.66 3.85 -8.33
C GLU A 71 -9.66 4.38 -7.30
N ILE A 72 -8.35 4.19 -7.52
CA ILE A 72 -7.33 4.64 -6.58
C ILE A 72 -7.21 6.17 -6.66
N PRO A 73 -7.55 6.92 -5.60
CA PRO A 73 -7.43 8.36 -5.61
C PRO A 73 -5.98 8.79 -5.36
N THR A 74 -5.71 10.07 -5.61
CA THR A 74 -4.52 10.72 -5.04
C THR A 74 -4.61 10.68 -3.52
N VAL A 75 -3.51 10.29 -2.86
CA VAL A 75 -3.41 10.27 -1.40
C VAL A 75 -2.72 11.54 -0.92
N PHE A 76 -3.40 12.34 -0.09
CA PHE A 76 -2.85 13.61 0.38
C PHE A 76 -1.82 13.43 1.50
N GLU A 77 -0.84 14.32 1.51
CA GLU A 77 0.24 14.33 2.47
C GLU A 77 -0.20 15.01 3.77
N ALA A 78 -0.40 14.21 4.82
CA ALA A 78 -0.91 14.69 6.12
C ALA A 78 0.18 14.75 7.20
N ALA A 79 1.35 14.14 6.97
CA ALA A 79 2.47 14.13 7.89
C ALA A 79 3.64 14.95 7.34
N VAL A 80 4.52 15.43 8.23
CA VAL A 80 5.77 16.10 7.84
C VAL A 80 6.95 15.36 8.44
N ASN A 81 7.97 15.13 7.63
CA ASN A 81 9.23 14.57 8.09
C ASN A 81 9.99 15.65 8.86
N LEU A 82 10.19 15.44 10.15
CA LEU A 82 10.85 16.43 11.02
C LEU A 82 12.36 16.61 10.75
N HIS A 83 12.97 15.73 9.96
CA HIS A 83 14.37 15.85 9.56
C HIS A 83 14.53 16.67 8.27
N THR A 84 13.64 16.48 7.30
CA THR A 84 13.71 17.18 6.01
C THR A 84 12.75 18.36 5.88
N GLY A 85 11.74 18.45 6.74
CA GLY A 85 10.66 19.43 6.66
C GLY A 85 9.64 19.16 5.55
N ASN A 86 9.78 18.06 4.81
CA ASN A 86 8.91 17.71 3.68
C ASN A 86 7.64 17.00 4.15
N ALA A 87 6.51 17.34 3.55
CA ALA A 87 5.27 16.61 3.75
C ALA A 87 5.36 15.20 3.12
N TYR A 88 4.53 14.29 3.62
CA TYR A 88 4.38 12.94 3.06
C TYR A 88 3.04 12.29 3.45
N ALA A 89 2.59 11.33 2.65
CA ALA A 89 1.47 10.45 2.97
C ALA A 89 1.93 9.28 3.86
N THR A 90 1.24 9.03 4.96
CA THR A 90 1.60 7.94 5.89
C THR A 90 1.25 6.57 5.30
N LEU A 91 1.94 5.51 5.75
CA LEU A 91 1.59 4.14 5.35
C LEU A 91 0.15 3.79 5.76
N ASP A 92 -0.29 4.29 6.92
CA ASP A 92 -1.63 4.03 7.46
C ASP A 92 -2.71 4.73 6.63
N ASP A 93 -2.50 5.99 6.23
CA ASP A 93 -3.42 6.71 5.34
C ASP A 93 -3.56 6.01 3.99
N ILE A 94 -2.42 5.64 3.40
CA ILE A 94 -2.39 4.89 2.15
C ILE A 94 -3.17 3.57 2.32
N THR A 95 -2.85 2.79 3.36
CA THR A 95 -3.47 1.49 3.62
C THR A 95 -4.98 1.61 3.85
N ARG A 96 -5.41 2.59 4.64
CA ARG A 96 -6.83 2.86 4.94
C ARG A 96 -7.63 3.15 3.68
N ILE A 97 -7.08 3.95 2.77
CA ILE A 97 -7.73 4.30 1.49
C ILE A 97 -7.78 3.08 0.55
N ILE A 98 -6.67 2.37 0.38
CA ILE A 98 -6.57 1.36 -0.69
C ILE A 98 -7.14 0.00 -0.30
N LYS A 99 -7.11 -0.38 0.98
CA LYS A 99 -7.57 -1.70 1.44
C LYS A 99 -9.01 -2.03 1.02
N PRO A 100 -10.02 -1.15 1.19
CA PRO A 100 -11.37 -1.45 0.70
C PRO A 100 -11.44 -1.55 -0.84
N ILE A 101 -10.66 -0.74 -1.56
CA ILE A 101 -10.61 -0.76 -3.03
C ILE A 101 -10.04 -2.09 -3.52
N MET A 102 -8.88 -2.49 -2.98
CA MET A 102 -8.25 -3.77 -3.27
C MET A 102 -9.19 -4.95 -3.01
N GLN A 103 -9.90 -4.92 -1.87
CA GLN A 103 -10.85 -5.98 -1.50
C GLN A 103 -11.98 -6.12 -2.54
N ARG A 104 -12.54 -5.02 -3.05
CA ARG A 104 -13.60 -5.05 -4.09
C ARG A 104 -13.13 -5.75 -5.36
N HIS A 105 -11.88 -5.54 -5.73
CA HIS A 105 -11.28 -6.09 -6.95
C HIS A 105 -10.56 -7.42 -6.75
N GLY A 106 -10.57 -7.99 -5.54
CA GLY A 106 -9.97 -9.29 -5.25
C GLY A 106 -8.44 -9.27 -5.11
N PHE A 107 -7.86 -8.12 -4.74
CA PHE A 107 -6.44 -7.95 -4.47
C PHE A 107 -6.12 -7.96 -2.98
N ALA A 108 -4.90 -8.41 -2.65
CA ALA A 108 -4.30 -8.31 -1.33
C ALA A 108 -2.81 -8.00 -1.46
N ILE A 109 -2.24 -7.32 -0.47
CA ILE A 109 -0.80 -7.01 -0.43
C ILE A 109 -0.20 -7.57 0.86
N THR A 110 0.98 -8.14 0.73
CA THR A 110 1.80 -8.59 1.86
C THR A 110 3.20 -8.00 1.75
N PHE A 111 3.92 -7.98 2.87
CA PHE A 111 5.28 -7.47 2.92
C PHE A 111 6.22 -8.51 3.50
N LYS A 112 7.34 -8.74 2.82
CA LYS A 112 8.48 -9.48 3.36
C LYS A 112 9.58 -8.47 3.72
N VAL A 113 10.20 -8.64 4.88
CA VAL A 113 11.28 -7.78 5.37
C VAL A 113 12.49 -8.64 5.68
N GLU A 114 13.64 -8.25 5.14
CA GLU A 114 14.92 -8.91 5.36
C GLU A 114 15.92 -7.89 5.92
N ASN A 115 16.44 -8.17 7.11
CA ASN A 115 17.49 -7.37 7.72
C ASN A 115 18.84 -7.79 7.14
N LEU A 116 19.57 -6.85 6.56
CA LEU A 116 20.95 -6.97 6.12
C LEU A 116 21.85 -6.18 7.08
N ASP A 117 23.17 -6.38 7.02
CA ASP A 117 24.12 -5.76 7.97
C ASP A 117 23.92 -4.24 8.16
N LYS A 118 23.89 -3.49 7.05
CA LYS A 118 23.72 -2.02 7.06
C LYS A 118 22.50 -1.54 6.30
N ALA A 119 21.60 -2.46 5.97
CA ALA A 119 20.49 -2.20 5.07
C ALA A 119 19.29 -3.07 5.42
N ILE A 120 18.12 -2.69 4.91
CA ILE A 120 16.86 -3.42 5.06
C ILE A 120 16.27 -3.54 3.67
N SER A 121 15.97 -4.78 3.28
CA SER A 121 15.25 -5.08 2.05
C SER A 121 13.78 -5.30 2.39
N VAL A 122 12.89 -4.56 1.74
CA VAL A 122 11.45 -4.70 1.88
C VAL A 122 10.86 -5.09 0.52
N THR A 123 10.16 -6.21 0.47
CA THR A 123 9.43 -6.68 -0.72
C THR A 123 7.94 -6.54 -0.49
N GLY A 124 7.26 -5.76 -1.34
CA GLY A 124 5.81 -5.77 -1.44
C GLY A 124 5.39 -6.87 -2.42
N ILE A 125 4.37 -7.64 -2.07
CA ILE A 125 3.82 -8.72 -2.91
C ILE A 125 2.33 -8.46 -3.06
N LEU A 126 1.90 -8.07 -4.26
CA LEU A 126 0.51 -7.87 -4.65
C LEU A 126 -0.02 -9.16 -5.27
N MET A 127 -1.11 -9.68 -4.71
CA MET A 127 -1.72 -10.95 -5.12
C MET A 127 -3.16 -10.72 -5.55
N HIS A 128 -3.61 -11.46 -6.58
CA HIS A 128 -5.00 -11.53 -6.98
C HIS A 128 -5.62 -12.88 -6.56
N ARG A 129 -6.92 -12.89 -6.25
CA ARG A 129 -7.66 -14.10 -5.83
C ARG A 129 -7.54 -15.28 -6.79
N ASP A 130 -7.30 -15.01 -8.08
CA ASP A 130 -7.21 -16.03 -9.12
C ASP A 130 -5.79 -16.60 -9.28
N GLY A 131 -4.84 -16.22 -8.42
CA GLY A 131 -3.57 -16.93 -8.22
C GLY A 131 -2.32 -16.22 -8.72
N HIS A 132 -2.45 -15.20 -9.59
CA HIS A 132 -1.29 -14.43 -10.05
C HIS A 132 -0.83 -13.44 -8.98
N ARG A 133 0.47 -13.15 -8.98
CA ARG A 133 1.10 -12.20 -8.06
C ARG A 133 2.23 -11.44 -8.74
N GLU A 134 2.39 -10.20 -8.34
CA GLU A 134 3.50 -9.33 -8.72
C GLU A 134 4.21 -8.84 -7.47
N HIS A 135 5.51 -8.55 -7.58
CA HIS A 135 6.27 -8.04 -6.44
C HIS A 135 7.27 -6.96 -6.86
N THR A 136 7.60 -6.10 -5.91
CA THR A 136 8.72 -5.18 -6.04
C THR A 136 9.49 -5.12 -4.74
N THR A 137 10.79 -4.92 -4.84
CA THR A 137 11.71 -4.90 -3.70
C THR A 137 12.46 -3.59 -3.67
N MET A 138 12.55 -3.01 -2.48
CA MET A 138 13.36 -1.82 -2.22
C MET A 138 14.33 -2.11 -1.08
N THR A 139 15.61 -1.80 -1.32
CA THR A 139 16.66 -1.90 -0.31
C THR A 139 17.05 -0.51 0.15
N LEU A 140 17.01 -0.30 1.46
CA LEU A 140 17.26 0.97 2.12
C LEU A 140 18.45 0.80 3.07
N PRO A 141 19.28 1.82 3.31
CA PRO A 141 20.14 1.80 4.48
C PRO A 141 19.30 1.74 5.77
N ALA A 142 19.86 1.15 6.83
CA ALA A 142 19.29 1.30 8.17
C ALA A 142 19.36 2.79 8.57
N ASP A 143 18.33 3.29 9.24
CA ASP A 143 18.22 4.70 9.62
C ASP A 143 19.02 5.00 10.91
N ILE A 144 20.34 5.02 10.78
CA ILE A 144 21.31 5.14 11.88
C ILE A 144 21.51 6.61 12.34
N GLY A 145 20.44 7.40 12.36
CA GLY A 145 20.49 8.81 12.78
C GLY A 145 21.10 9.01 14.17
N LYS A 146 21.73 10.17 14.42
CA LYS A 146 22.31 10.50 15.72
C LYS A 146 21.26 10.40 16.83
N GLY A 147 21.46 9.48 17.78
CA GLY A 147 20.58 9.30 18.94
C GLY A 147 19.51 8.22 18.80
N ARG A 148 19.42 7.51 17.67
CA ARG A 148 18.51 6.36 17.49
C ARG A 148 19.17 5.04 17.88
N ASN A 149 18.40 4.16 18.51
CA ASN A 149 18.82 2.79 18.72
C ASN A 149 18.57 1.92 17.47
N GLU A 150 19.24 0.77 17.38
CA GLU A 150 19.16 -0.12 16.21
C GLU A 150 17.73 -0.59 15.90
N VAL A 151 16.89 -0.79 16.93
CA VAL A 151 15.50 -1.23 16.77
C VAL A 151 14.65 -0.13 16.13
N GLN A 152 14.81 1.12 16.57
CA GLN A 152 14.13 2.29 16.01
C GLN A 152 14.56 2.52 14.56
N ALA A 153 15.87 2.37 14.27
CA ALA A 153 16.41 2.47 12.92
C ALA A 153 15.82 1.43 11.97
N VAL A 154 15.65 0.18 12.46
CA VAL A 154 15.02 -0.90 11.69
C VAL A 154 13.53 -0.63 11.46
N GLY A 155 12.82 -0.15 12.48
CA GLY A 155 11.39 0.17 12.40
C GLY A 155 11.07 1.30 11.42
N SER A 156 11.83 2.40 11.45
CA SER A 156 11.62 3.54 10.55
C SER A 156 11.90 3.18 9.10
N SER A 157 13.05 2.55 8.82
CA SER A 157 13.39 2.07 7.47
C SER A 157 12.36 1.05 6.97
N THR A 158 11.91 0.11 7.80
CA THR A 158 10.88 -0.87 7.39
C THR A 158 9.56 -0.20 6.99
N THR A 159 9.08 0.74 7.81
CA THR A 159 7.82 1.46 7.54
C THR A 159 7.93 2.30 6.27
N TYR A 160 9.07 2.98 6.08
CA TYR A 160 9.38 3.71 4.87
C TYR A 160 9.37 2.78 3.65
N GLY A 161 10.08 1.65 3.71
CA GLY A 161 10.14 0.69 2.60
C GLY A 161 8.77 0.16 2.21
N LYS A 162 7.95 -0.24 3.18
CA LYS A 162 6.57 -0.73 2.94
C LYS A 162 5.74 0.29 2.18
N ARG A 163 5.81 1.57 2.55
CA ARG A 163 5.10 2.64 1.85
C ARG A 163 5.53 2.72 0.38
N TYR A 164 6.83 2.77 0.12
CA TYR A 164 7.31 2.96 -1.26
C TYR A 164 7.03 1.77 -2.16
N VAL A 165 7.20 0.53 -1.68
CA VAL A 165 6.88 -0.65 -2.50
C VAL A 165 5.38 -0.78 -2.75
N MET A 166 4.53 -0.39 -1.78
CA MET A 166 3.08 -0.33 -1.95
C MET A 166 2.68 0.73 -2.99
N CYS A 167 3.22 1.95 -2.89
CA CYS A 167 2.98 2.99 -3.90
C CYS A 167 3.46 2.57 -5.29
N ALA A 168 4.62 1.92 -5.39
CA ALA A 168 5.17 1.47 -6.66
C ALA A 168 4.32 0.36 -7.31
N LEU A 169 3.85 -0.62 -6.53
CA LEU A 169 3.00 -1.70 -7.04
C LEU A 169 1.65 -1.19 -7.53
N LEU A 170 1.08 -0.23 -6.81
CA LEU A 170 -0.27 0.26 -7.04
C LEU A 170 -0.31 1.60 -7.79
N ASN A 171 0.84 2.10 -8.25
CA ASN A 171 0.96 3.38 -8.95
C ASN A 171 0.29 4.56 -8.21
N ILE A 172 0.44 4.59 -6.89
CA ILE A 172 -0.21 5.60 -6.04
C ILE A 172 0.50 6.94 -6.20
N THR A 173 -0.28 7.98 -6.47
CA THR A 173 0.20 9.37 -6.48
C THR A 173 -0.06 10.04 -5.13
N THR A 174 0.94 10.74 -4.59
CA THR A 174 0.79 11.58 -3.40
C THR A 174 0.85 13.07 -3.75
N SER A 175 0.18 13.92 -2.98
CA SER A 175 0.13 15.37 -3.23
C SER A 175 0.04 16.18 -1.92
N GLU A 176 0.72 17.32 -1.89
CA GLU A 176 0.66 18.31 -0.80
C GLU A 176 -0.66 19.11 -0.78
N ALA A 177 -1.33 19.26 -1.93
CA ALA A 177 -2.50 20.13 -2.07
C ALA A 177 -3.80 19.32 -2.01
N ARG A 178 -4.65 19.60 -1.01
CA ARG A 178 -6.10 19.39 -1.16
C ARG A 178 -6.61 20.53 -2.03
N ASP A 179 -6.85 20.28 -3.32
CA ASP A 179 -7.83 21.11 -4.01
C ASP A 179 -9.18 20.84 -3.33
N ASP A 180 -9.95 21.90 -3.08
CA ASP A 180 -11.14 21.97 -2.22
C ASP A 180 -12.32 21.04 -2.62
N ASP A 181 -12.11 20.11 -3.57
CA ASP A 181 -13.14 19.22 -4.12
C ASP A 181 -13.04 17.74 -3.66
N ALA A 182 -12.06 17.39 -2.82
CA ALA A 182 -11.92 16.03 -2.31
C ALA A 182 -12.75 15.78 -1.03
N GLN A 183 -13.91 15.12 -1.19
CA GLN A 183 -14.77 14.59 -0.13
C GLN A 183 -13.95 13.93 1.00
N THR A 184 -13.98 14.54 2.19
CA THR A 184 -13.39 14.01 3.41
C THR A 184 -14.12 12.75 3.87
N ALA A 185 -13.42 11.62 3.90
CA ALA A 185 -13.86 10.45 4.65
C ALA A 185 -13.75 10.73 6.16
N ASP A 186 -14.82 10.37 6.86
CA ASP A 186 -15.19 10.53 8.27
C ASP A 186 -14.09 10.78 9.33
N GLY A 187 -14.36 11.75 10.21
CA GLY A 187 -13.48 12.29 11.23
C GLY A 187 -13.40 11.53 12.56
N SER A 188 -13.22 10.20 12.54
CA SER A 188 -12.98 9.41 13.77
C SER A 188 -11.50 9.16 14.09
N ASP A 189 -10.57 9.52 13.19
CA ASP A 189 -9.17 9.04 13.20
C ASP A 189 -8.15 9.92 13.97
N SER A 190 -8.57 10.71 14.95
CA SER A 190 -7.74 11.85 15.36
C SER A 190 -6.83 11.65 16.57
N GLU A 191 -7.17 10.86 17.60
CA GLU A 191 -6.52 11.04 18.91
C GLU A 191 -5.21 10.25 19.12
N GLU A 192 -5.19 8.95 18.79
CA GLU A 192 -3.98 8.11 18.92
C GLU A 192 -2.88 8.52 17.94
N MET A 193 -3.26 8.85 16.70
CA MET A 193 -2.34 9.33 15.66
C MET A 193 -1.73 10.68 16.05
N ARG A 194 -2.55 11.60 16.60
CA ARG A 194 -2.06 12.88 17.15
C ARG A 194 -1.08 12.63 18.28
N ALA A 195 -1.40 11.74 19.22
CA ALA A 195 -0.52 11.41 20.34
C ALA A 195 0.86 10.89 19.86
N GLN A 196 0.89 10.04 18.83
CA GLN A 196 2.14 9.56 18.25
C GLN A 196 2.94 10.68 17.59
N VAL A 197 2.28 11.55 16.80
CA VAL A 197 2.93 12.71 16.17
C VAL A 197 3.54 13.65 17.22
N ILE A 198 2.84 13.92 18.31
CA ILE A 198 3.39 14.72 19.41
C ILE A 198 4.60 14.03 20.04
N THR A 199 4.52 12.73 20.27
CA THR A 199 5.62 11.95 20.85
C THR A 199 6.88 12.02 20.00
N ASP A 200 6.75 11.85 18.68
CA ASP A 200 7.87 11.92 17.73
C ASP A 200 8.49 13.33 17.70
N ILE A 201 7.66 14.37 17.76
CA ILE A 201 8.13 15.76 17.83
C ILE A 201 8.93 16.00 19.12
N LEU A 202 8.41 15.54 20.26
CA LEU A 202 9.08 15.71 21.55
C LEU A 202 10.43 14.98 21.60
N GLU A 203 10.49 13.74 21.13
CA GLU A 203 11.74 12.98 21.03
C GLU A 203 12.77 13.72 20.15
N ARG A 204 12.33 14.28 19.02
CA ARG A 204 13.22 15.03 18.14
C ARG A 204 13.72 16.32 18.78
N VAL A 205 12.86 17.05 19.48
CA VAL A 205 13.25 18.25 20.23
C VAL A 205 14.36 17.91 21.22
N GLU A 206 14.25 16.82 21.97
CA GLU A 206 15.29 16.40 22.93
C GLU A 206 16.64 16.04 22.28
N GLN A 207 16.62 15.57 21.03
CA GLN A 207 17.83 15.15 20.30
C GLN A 207 18.60 16.31 19.63
N THR A 208 18.01 17.50 19.54
CA THR A 208 18.65 18.67 18.89
C THR A 208 19.97 19.07 19.56
N ALA A 209 21.03 19.25 18.79
CA ALA A 209 22.37 19.55 19.30
C ALA A 209 22.75 21.03 19.24
N SER A 210 22.02 21.83 18.45
CA SER A 210 22.26 23.27 18.31
C SER A 210 20.94 24.07 18.29
N PRO A 211 20.99 25.37 18.64
CA PRO A 211 19.82 26.24 18.53
C PRO A 211 19.25 26.32 17.11
N ASP A 212 20.09 26.23 16.07
CA ASP A 212 19.66 26.21 14.67
C ASP A 212 18.87 24.95 14.33
N GLU A 213 19.35 23.77 14.74
CA GLU A 213 18.64 22.51 14.52
C GLU A 213 17.28 22.49 15.26
N LEU A 214 17.23 23.05 16.47
CA LEU A 214 16.00 23.19 17.23
C LEU A 214 14.98 24.12 16.53
N LYS A 215 15.47 25.20 15.91
CA LYS A 215 14.63 26.13 15.15
C LYS A 215 14.01 25.44 13.94
N ASP A 216 14.78 24.63 13.21
CA ASP A 216 14.28 23.89 12.04
C ASP A 216 13.22 22.84 12.44
N VAL A 217 13.48 22.09 13.50
CA VAL A 217 12.51 21.12 14.06
C VAL A 217 11.22 21.82 14.48
N TRP A 218 11.31 22.98 15.13
CA TRP A 218 10.14 23.77 15.51
C TRP A 218 9.33 24.25 14.30
N GLN A 219 9.98 24.73 13.23
CA GLN A 219 9.28 25.16 12.01
C GLN A 219 8.56 23.99 11.32
N ALA A 220 9.19 22.81 11.26
CA ALA A 220 8.56 21.62 10.71
C ALA A 220 7.36 21.17 11.56
N ALA A 221 7.51 21.13 12.89
CA ALA A 221 6.44 20.78 13.82
C ALA A 221 5.26 21.76 13.74
N LEU A 222 5.53 23.06 13.59
CA LEU A 222 4.49 24.10 13.52
C LEU A 222 3.52 23.85 12.36
N LYS A 223 4.03 23.47 11.19
CA LYS A 223 3.20 23.13 10.01
C LYS A 223 2.25 21.97 10.32
N VAL A 224 2.75 20.91 10.98
CA VAL A 224 1.96 19.72 11.34
C VAL A 224 0.87 20.07 12.35
N LEU A 225 1.23 20.79 13.41
CA LEU A 225 0.33 21.13 14.51
C LEU A 225 -0.76 22.12 14.07
N GLN A 226 -0.44 23.01 13.14
CA GLN A 226 -1.42 23.92 12.53
C GLN A 226 -2.36 23.19 11.58
N ALA A 227 -1.85 22.26 10.76
CA ALA A 227 -2.67 21.46 9.85
C ALA A 227 -3.63 20.52 10.60
N SER A 228 -3.20 19.99 11.76
CA SER A 228 -4.03 19.09 12.57
C SER A 228 -5.06 19.81 13.45
N GLY A 229 -4.90 21.11 13.69
CA GLY A 229 -5.73 21.89 14.62
C GLY A 229 -5.55 21.51 16.09
N ASP A 230 -4.50 20.75 16.43
CA ASP A 230 -4.26 20.23 17.78
C ASP A 230 -3.59 21.29 18.69
N LYS A 231 -4.43 22.02 19.44
CA LYS A 231 -3.97 23.05 20.38
C LYS A 231 -3.20 22.47 21.56
N VAL A 232 -3.59 21.29 22.05
CA VAL A 232 -2.95 20.66 23.22
C VAL A 232 -1.55 20.16 22.85
N GLY A 233 -1.44 19.53 21.69
CA GLY A 233 -0.17 19.15 21.10
C GLY A 233 0.75 20.34 20.83
N TYR A 234 0.18 21.44 20.30
CA TYR A 234 0.92 22.70 20.09
C TYR A 234 1.56 23.22 21.37
N ASP A 235 0.79 23.36 22.45
CA ASP A 235 1.30 23.89 23.72
C ASP A 235 2.36 22.96 24.34
N THR A 236 2.13 21.64 24.24
CA THR A 236 3.06 20.62 24.75
C THR A 236 4.42 20.71 24.06
N VAL A 237 4.44 20.74 22.71
CA VAL A 237 5.67 20.86 21.93
C VAL A 237 6.36 22.20 22.19
N LYS A 238 5.60 23.30 22.26
CA LYS A 238 6.15 24.62 22.52
C LYS A 238 6.91 24.69 23.84
N ILE A 239 6.36 24.11 24.91
CA ILE A 239 7.02 24.03 26.22
C ILE A 239 8.34 23.25 26.11
N ALA A 240 8.34 22.11 25.42
CA ALA A 240 9.54 21.30 25.24
C ALA A 240 10.63 22.04 24.44
N VAL A 241 10.25 22.74 23.36
CA VAL A 241 11.17 23.56 22.56
C VAL A 241 11.79 24.67 23.39
N THR A 242 11.00 25.40 24.19
CA THR A 242 11.54 26.44 25.08
C THR A 242 12.52 25.86 26.09
N LYS A 243 12.15 24.76 26.76
CA LYS A 243 13.05 24.10 27.72
C LYS A 243 14.34 23.63 27.07
N ARG A 244 14.28 23.07 25.86
CA ARG A 244 15.48 22.61 25.14
C ARG A 244 16.37 23.79 24.72
N LYS A 245 15.77 24.88 24.28
CA LYS A 245 16.48 26.11 23.91
C LYS A 245 17.33 26.62 25.08
N ASP A 246 16.74 26.72 26.27
CA ASP A 246 17.44 27.18 27.48
C ASP A 246 18.65 26.28 27.80
N ILE A 247 18.52 24.96 27.64
CA ILE A 247 19.60 23.99 27.84
C ILE A 247 20.74 24.18 26.84
N LEU A 248 20.42 24.46 25.58
CA LEU A 248 21.41 24.64 24.51
C LEU A 248 22.14 25.98 24.63
N GLU A 249 21.44 27.04 25.03
CA GLU A 249 22.02 28.36 25.28
C GLU A 249 22.89 28.38 26.54
N ALA A 250 22.55 27.61 27.59
CA ALA A 250 23.37 27.46 28.79
C ALA A 250 24.68 26.67 28.58
N LYS A 251 24.86 26.03 27.41
CA LYS A 251 26.07 25.27 27.04
C LYS A 251 27.05 26.05 26.16
N GLN A 252 26.68 27.24 25.70
CA GLN A 252 27.56 28.16 24.95
C GLN A 252 28.33 29.06 25.91
#